data_AF-A0A2W5N7D9-F1
#
_entry.id   AF-A0A2W5N7D9-F1
#
_cell.length_a   1.000
_cell.length_b   1.000
_cell.length_c   1.000
_cell.angle_alpha   90.00
_cell.angle_beta   90.00
_cell.angle_gamma   90.00
#
_symmetry.space_group_name_H-M   'P 1'
#
loop_
_entity.id
_entity.type
_entity.pdbx_description
1 polymer ?
#
loop_
_entity_poly.entity_id
_entity_poly.type
_entity_poly.pdbx_seq_one_letter_code
_entity_poly.pdbx_strand_id
1 'polypeptide(L)'
;MKNLFGYDLLIEKFLRKEISAPEFEDAYLDKYLGDKDPIDENLFLILDWLFAEVDGFSNNKEVFPDDYVDENQLRESAAKTLEELRALK
;
A
#
# COMPACT_ATOMS: atom_id res chain seq x y z
N MET A 1 -3.97 19.61 -8.97
CA MET A 1 -3.45 18.36 -9.56
C MET A 1 -3.33 17.38 -8.42
N LYS A 2 -4.05 16.24 -8.48
CA LYS A 2 -3.95 15.18 -7.47
C LYS A 2 -2.50 14.70 -7.43
N ASN A 3 -1.81 14.94 -6.31
CA ASN A 3 -0.42 14.51 -6.15
C ASN A 3 -0.44 12.99 -5.89
N LEU A 4 -0.31 12.21 -6.97
CA LEU A 4 -0.18 10.75 -6.97
C LEU A 4 1.27 10.29 -6.81
N PHE A 5 2.22 11.21 -6.65
CA PHE A 5 3.62 11.01 -7.04
C PHE A 5 4.25 9.84 -6.29
N GLY A 6 4.31 8.69 -6.97
CA GLY A 6 5.12 7.52 -6.59
C GLY A 6 4.37 6.36 -5.94
N TYR A 7 3.12 6.53 -5.48
CA TYR A 7 2.38 5.39 -4.90
C TYR A 7 2.02 4.37 -5.99
N ASP A 8 1.53 4.82 -7.15
CA ASP A 8 1.22 3.95 -8.27
C ASP A 8 2.46 3.20 -8.77
N LEU A 9 3.59 3.88 -8.89
CA LEU A 9 4.86 3.24 -9.27
C LEU A 9 5.36 2.24 -8.22
N LEU A 10 5.28 2.59 -6.93
CA LEU A 10 5.69 1.70 -5.84
C LEU A 10 4.84 0.42 -5.84
N ILE A 11 3.52 0.57 -5.94
CA ILE A 11 2.58 -0.54 -6.03
C ILE A 11 2.84 -1.38 -7.28
N GLU A 12 3.11 -0.78 -8.43
CA GLU A 12 3.44 -1.51 -9.66
C GLU A 12 4.71 -2.35 -9.53
N LYS A 13 5.77 -1.81 -8.92
CA LYS A 13 7.01 -2.56 -8.65
C LYS A 13 6.74 -3.76 -7.75
N PHE A 14 5.94 -3.55 -6.70
CA PHE A 14 5.56 -4.64 -5.81
C PHE A 14 4.80 -5.71 -6.59
N LEU A 15 3.72 -5.37 -7.30
CA LEU A 15 2.92 -6.33 -8.08
C LEU A 15 3.71 -7.09 -9.15
N ARG A 16 4.72 -6.45 -9.76
CA ARG A 16 5.63 -7.09 -10.73
C ARG A 16 6.70 -7.98 -10.10
N LYS A 17 6.72 -8.09 -8.77
CA LYS A 17 7.73 -8.81 -7.98
C LYS A 17 9.14 -8.25 -8.17
N GLU A 18 9.24 -6.95 -8.48
CA GLU A 18 10.52 -6.24 -8.55
C GLU A 18 11.04 -5.89 -7.16
N ILE A 19 10.15 -5.79 -6.18
CA ILE A 19 10.45 -5.69 -4.74
C ILE A 19 9.64 -6.74 -3.97
N SER A 20 10.21 -7.18 -2.85
CA SER A 20 9.59 -8.11 -1.90
C SER A 20 8.53 -7.41 -1.02
N ALA A 21 7.73 -8.18 -0.28
CA ALA A 21 6.75 -7.63 0.65
C ALA A 21 7.36 -6.77 1.78
N PRO A 22 8.47 -7.18 2.45
CA PRO A 22 9.13 -6.31 3.42
C PRO A 22 9.68 -5.00 2.81
N GLU A 23 10.27 -5.07 1.61
CA GLU A 23 10.75 -3.86 0.91
C GLU A 23 9.60 -2.93 0.51
N PHE A 24 8.44 -3.50 0.17
CA PHE A 24 7.24 -2.73 -0.12
C PHE A 24 6.65 -2.10 1.15
N GLU A 25 6.56 -2.85 2.24
CA GLU A 25 6.12 -2.36 3.56
C GLU A 25 6.95 -1.14 3.99
N ASP A 26 8.28 -1.31 4.07
CA ASP A 26 9.19 -0.24 4.47
C ASP A 26 9.02 1.02 3.59
N ALA A 27 9.01 0.84 2.27
CA ALA A 27 8.91 1.95 1.33
C ALA A 27 7.52 2.63 1.34
N TYR A 28 6.45 1.87 1.58
CA TYR A 28 5.10 2.40 1.65
C TYR A 28 4.88 3.19 2.93
N LEU A 29 5.28 2.65 4.08
CA LEU A 29 5.15 3.30 5.38
C LEU A 29 5.98 4.59 5.46
N ASP A 30 7.24 4.56 5.01
CA ASP A 30 8.09 5.74 4.94
C ASP A 30 7.45 6.85 4.11
N LYS A 31 6.92 6.48 2.94
CA LYS A 31 6.23 7.42 2.06
C LYS A 31 4.96 7.97 2.68
N TYR A 32 4.09 7.11 3.21
CA TYR A 32 2.78 7.50 3.77
C TYR A 32 2.92 8.40 5.00
N LEU A 33 3.82 8.06 5.93
CA LEU A 33 4.06 8.85 7.15
C LEU A 33 4.85 10.15 6.86
N GLY A 34 5.71 10.11 5.83
CA GLY A 34 6.51 11.23 5.37
C GLY A 34 5.75 12.23 4.50
N ASP A 35 4.64 11.83 3.88
CA ASP A 35 3.86 12.69 3.00
C ASP A 35 3.21 13.83 3.81
N LYS A 36 3.54 15.07 3.45
CA LYS A 36 2.98 16.29 4.06
C LYS A 36 2.12 17.07 3.08
N ASP A 37 2.02 16.58 1.84
CA ASP A 37 1.24 17.26 0.83
C ASP A 37 -0.26 17.05 1.08
N PRO A 38 -1.08 18.09 0.87
CA PRO A 38 -2.52 17.94 0.93
C PRO A 38 -3.00 17.03 -0.20
N ILE A 39 -3.56 15.88 0.16
CA ILE A 39 -4.18 14.94 -0.76
C ILE A 39 -5.71 15.08 -0.72
N ASP A 40 -6.33 14.78 -1.86
CA ASP A 40 -7.80 14.71 -1.97
C ASP A 40 -8.36 13.64 -1.03
N GLU A 41 -9.55 13.85 -0.47
CA GLU A 41 -10.16 12.90 0.48
C GLU A 41 -10.32 11.50 -0.12
N ASN A 42 -10.70 11.37 -1.40
CA ASN A 42 -10.81 10.06 -2.03
C ASN A 42 -9.44 9.38 -2.17
N LEU A 43 -8.41 10.17 -2.47
CA LEU A 43 -7.04 9.65 -2.55
C LEU A 43 -6.56 9.22 -1.16
N PHE A 44 -6.83 10.02 -0.12
CA PHE A 44 -6.52 9.67 1.26
C PHE A 44 -7.16 8.34 1.66
N LEU A 45 -8.47 8.17 1.44
CA LEU A 45 -9.18 6.95 1.83
C LEU A 45 -8.64 5.69 1.14
N ILE A 46 -8.25 5.79 -0.13
CA ILE A 46 -7.65 4.68 -0.87
C ILE A 46 -6.27 4.30 -0.30
N LEU A 47 -5.45 5.30 0.01
CA LEU A 47 -4.12 5.09 0.57
C LEU A 47 -4.19 4.63 2.04
N ASP A 48 -5.09 5.19 2.84
CA ASP A 48 -5.32 4.81 4.24
C ASP A 48 -5.80 3.37 4.37
N TRP A 49 -6.66 2.91 3.46
CA TRP A 49 -7.04 1.50 3.40
C TRP A 49 -5.83 0.59 3.14
N LEU A 50 -4.98 0.93 2.16
CA LEU A 50 -3.78 0.14 1.88
C LEU A 50 -2.75 0.23 3.03
N PHE A 51 -2.68 1.37 3.73
CA PHE A 51 -1.84 1.52 4.92
C PHE A 51 -2.22 0.49 6.00
N ALA A 52 -3.51 0.28 6.27
CA ALA A 52 -3.95 -0.72 7.24
C ALA A 52 -3.53 -2.15 6.84
N GLU A 53 -3.61 -2.47 5.54
CA GLU A 53 -3.17 -3.77 5.01
C GLU A 53 -1.65 -3.96 5.09
N VAL A 54 -0.88 -2.88 4.88
CA VAL A 54 0.58 -2.86 5.03
C VAL A 54 0.99 -2.98 6.50
N ASP A 55 0.32 -2.28 7.43
CA ASP A 55 0.60 -2.33 8.87
C ASP A 55 0.22 -3.70 9.47
N GLY A 56 -0.77 -4.38 8.88
CA GLY A 56 -1.13 -5.77 9.20
C GLY A 56 -0.23 -6.83 8.56
N PHE A 57 0.66 -6.45 7.63
CA PHE A 57 1.57 -7.40 7.00
C PHE A 57 2.54 -7.98 8.03
N SER A 58 2.63 -9.30 8.06
CA SER A 58 3.59 -9.98 8.91
C SER A 58 4.03 -11.28 8.24
N ASN A 59 5.31 -11.63 8.43
CA ASN A 59 5.81 -12.95 8.05
C ASN A 59 5.57 -14.00 9.14
N ASN A 60 4.97 -13.61 10.27
CA ASN A 60 4.72 -14.49 11.40
C ASN A 60 3.25 -14.43 11.88
N LYS A 61 2.46 -15.36 11.35
CA LYS A 61 1.03 -15.54 11.68
C LYS A 61 0.74 -15.76 13.16
N GLU A 62 1.71 -16.26 13.92
CA GLU A 62 1.50 -16.59 15.35
C GLU A 62 1.43 -15.35 16.24
N VAL A 63 1.86 -14.19 15.75
CA VAL A 63 1.94 -12.95 16.57
C VAL A 63 0.64 -12.14 16.50
N PHE A 64 -0.05 -12.15 15.36
CA PHE A 64 -1.26 -11.32 15.12
C PHE A 64 -2.34 -12.09 14.35
N PRO A 65 -3.01 -13.09 14.93
CA PRO A 65 -3.87 -14.01 14.19
C PRO A 65 -5.08 -13.33 13.52
N ASP A 66 -5.60 -12.24 14.10
CA ASP A 66 -6.82 -11.58 13.65
C ASP A 66 -6.58 -10.49 12.57
N ASP A 67 -5.39 -9.89 12.55
CA ASP A 67 -4.99 -8.81 11.62
C ASP A 67 -3.84 -9.23 10.69
N TYR A 68 -3.53 -10.53 10.62
CA TYR A 68 -2.45 -11.05 9.81
C TYR A 68 -2.76 -10.94 8.31
N VAL A 69 -1.88 -10.22 7.62
CA VAL A 69 -1.84 -10.17 6.16
C VAL A 69 -0.57 -10.89 5.69
N ASP A 70 -0.72 -11.96 4.90
CA ASP A 70 0.43 -12.56 4.21
C ASP A 70 0.80 -11.82 2.91
N GLU A 71 1.93 -12.18 2.30
CA GLU A 71 2.38 -11.54 1.06
C GLU A 71 1.37 -11.65 -0.08
N ASN A 72 0.62 -12.75 -0.20
CA ASN A 72 -0.37 -12.88 -1.29
C ASN A 72 -1.55 -11.95 -1.04
N GLN A 73 -2.05 -11.89 0.20
CA GLN A 73 -3.11 -10.97 0.59
C GLN A 73 -2.66 -9.51 0.39
N LEU A 74 -1.43 -9.16 0.78
CA LEU A 74 -0.89 -7.82 0.56
C LEU A 74 -0.82 -7.48 -0.93
N ARG A 75 -0.48 -8.44 -1.80
CA ARG A 75 -0.48 -8.26 -3.26
C ARG A 75 -1.89 -8.07 -3.83
N GLU A 76 -2.87 -8.80 -3.31
CA GLU A 76 -4.28 -8.61 -3.69
C GLU A 76 -4.76 -7.21 -3.29
N SER A 77 -4.44 -6.78 -2.08
CA SER A 77 -4.78 -5.44 -1.59
C SER A 77 -4.11 -4.34 -2.43
N ALA A 78 -2.82 -4.48 -2.71
CA ALA A 78 -2.08 -3.57 -3.58
C ALA A 78 -2.66 -3.51 -5.02
N ALA A 79 -3.11 -4.65 -5.57
CA ALA A 79 -3.72 -4.69 -6.90
C ALA A 79 -5.04 -3.92 -6.92
N LYS A 80 -5.89 -4.12 -5.91
CA LYS A 80 -7.15 -3.38 -5.76
C LYS A 80 -6.90 -1.87 -5.61
N THR A 81 -5.94 -1.46 -4.77
CA THR A 81 -5.57 -0.06 -4.63
C THR A 81 -5.13 0.54 -5.96
N LEU A 82 -4.32 -0.17 -6.76
CA LEU A 82 -3.86 0.33 -8.06
C LEU A 82 -5.01 0.56 -9.04
N GLU A 83 -6.03 -0.31 -9.03
CA GLU A 83 -7.24 -0.13 -9.84
C GLU A 83 -8.01 1.13 -9.43
N GLU A 84 -8.23 1.33 -8.12
CA GLU A 84 -8.91 2.51 -7.60
C GLU A 84 -8.13 3.81 -7.87
N LEU A 85 -6.81 3.80 -7.70
CA LEU A 85 -5.94 4.93 -8.04
C LEU A 85 -6.01 5.29 -9.53
N ARG A 86 -6.12 4.29 -10.41
CA ARG A 86 -6.27 4.50 -11.86
C ARG A 86 -7.64 5.07 -12.22
N ALA A 87 -8.69 4.73 -11.48
CA ALA A 87 -10.03 5.28 -11.67
C ALA A 87 -10.17 6.74 -11.22
N LEU A 88 -9.24 7.25 -10.39
CA LEU A 88 -9.20 8.65 -9.96
C LEU A 88 -8.55 9.61 -10.98
N LYS A 89 -7.88 9.09 -12.01
CA LYS A 89 -7.20 9.83 -13.08
C LYS A 89 -8.19 10.27 -14.16
#